data_AF-A0A550H361-F1
#
_entry.id   AF-A0A550H361-F1
#
_cell.length_a   1.000
_cell.length_b   1.000
_cell.length_c   1.000
_cell.angle_alpha   90.00
_cell.angle_beta   90.00
_cell.angle_gamma   90.00
#
_symmetry.space_group_name_H-M   'P 1'
#
loop_
_entity.id
_entity.type
_entity.pdbx_description
1 polymer ?
#
loop_
_entity_poly.entity_id
_entity_poly.type
_entity_poly.pdbx_seq_one_letter_code
_entity_poly.pdbx_strand_id
1 'polypeptide(L)' 'MPYKKTKITKGKNKGKVRVSSPHGVKSKATTPAKAEAQMRLLRAAEHSDWKPTGKKSKRKTKKKK' A
#
# COMPACT_ATOMS: atom_id res chain seq x y z
N MET A 1 -9.22 -10.81 -10.80
CA MET A 1 -9.75 -9.55 -10.21
C MET A 1 -8.66 -8.49 -10.22
N PRO A 2 -8.94 -7.23 -10.60
CA PRO A 2 -7.97 -6.13 -10.48
C PRO A 2 -7.75 -5.72 -9.02
N TYR A 3 -6.61 -5.09 -8.72
CA TYR A 3 -6.34 -4.48 -7.42
C TYR A 3 -7.43 -3.47 -7.03
N LYS A 4 -8.02 -3.64 -5.84
CA LYS A 4 -9.10 -2.78 -5.33
C LYS A 4 -8.78 -2.21 -3.95
N LYS A 5 -9.12 -0.92 -3.77
CA LYS A 5 -9.17 -0.22 -2.48
C LYS A 5 -10.62 -0.16 -2.00
N THR A 6 -10.87 -0.55 -0.76
CA THR A 6 -12.20 -0.47 -0.13
C THR A 6 -12.10 0.36 1.15
N LYS A 7 -12.86 1.46 1.26
CA LYS A 7 -12.90 2.25 2.49
C LYS A 7 -13.67 1.49 3.58
N ILE A 8 -13.11 1.45 4.78
CA ILE A 8 -13.75 0.87 5.96
C ILE A 8 -14.59 1.97 6.61
N THR A 9 -15.91 1.77 6.66
CA THR A 9 -16.87 2.77 7.14
C THR A 9 -17.32 2.55 8.58
N LYS A 10 -17.09 1.36 9.15
CA LYS A 10 -17.58 0.96 10.47
C LYS A 10 -16.48 0.33 11.35
N GLY A 11 -16.69 0.38 12.67
CA GLY A 11 -15.82 -0.24 13.68
C GLY A 11 -14.53 0.53 13.98
N LYS A 12 -13.63 -0.10 14.76
CA LYS A 12 -12.35 0.50 15.24
C LYS A 12 -11.38 0.93 14.13
N ASN A 13 -11.63 0.53 12.88
CA ASN A 13 -10.82 0.85 11.71
C ASN A 13 -11.51 1.81 10.72
N LYS A 14 -12.57 2.52 11.16
CA LYS A 14 -13.24 3.55 10.36
C LYS A 14 -12.22 4.57 9.83
N GLY A 15 -12.31 4.88 8.53
CA GLY A 15 -11.38 5.79 7.84
C GLY A 15 -10.10 5.12 7.29
N LYS A 16 -9.87 3.84 7.58
CA LYS A 16 -8.81 3.04 6.94
C LYS A 16 -9.30 2.39 5.66
N VAL A 17 -8.36 1.90 4.86
CA VAL A 17 -8.58 1.28 3.55
C VAL A 17 -8.11 -0.16 3.57
N ARG A 18 -8.91 -1.06 3.00
CA ARG A 18 -8.55 -2.45 2.70
C ARG A 18 -7.99 -2.53 1.28
N VAL A 19 -6.89 -3.27 1.10
CA VAL A 19 -6.27 -3.52 -0.22
C VAL A 19 -6.43 -4.99 -0.56
N SER A 20 -7.10 -5.26 -1.69
CA SER A 20 -7.40 -6.61 -2.17
C SER A 20 -6.77 -6.82 -3.55
N SER A 21 -6.22 -8.01 -3.79
CA SER A 21 -5.63 -8.46 -5.05
C SER A 21 -6.36 -9.73 -5.53
N PRO A 22 -6.14 -10.19 -6.78
CA PRO A 22 -6.71 -11.45 -7.24
C PRO A 22 -6.32 -12.66 -6.36
N HIS A 23 -5.14 -12.60 -5.75
CA HIS A 23 -4.61 -13.63 -4.86
C HIS A 23 -4.99 -13.45 -3.38
N GLY A 24 -5.89 -12.50 -3.06
CA GLY A 24 -6.44 -12.31 -1.72
C GLY A 24 -6.21 -10.94 -1.10
N VAL A 25 -6.34 -10.84 0.22
CA VAL A 25 -6.25 -9.56 0.94
C VAL A 25 -4.79 -9.28 1.31
N LYS A 26 -4.21 -8.22 0.73
CA LYS A 26 -2.83 -7.80 1.01
C LYS A 26 -2.72 -6.89 2.22
N SER A 27 -3.80 -6.19 2.58
CA SER A 27 -3.82 -5.31 3.74
C SER A 27 -5.25 -5.17 4.27
N LYS A 28 -5.47 -5.55 5.54
CA LYS A 28 -6.80 -5.53 6.16
C LYS A 28 -7.25 -4.11 6.54
N ALA A 29 -6.32 -3.26 7.00
CA ALA A 29 -6.59 -1.87 7.35
C ALA A 29 -5.31 -1.03 7.25
N THR A 30 -5.26 -0.10 6.31
CA THR A 30 -4.12 0.82 6.12
C THR A 30 -4.61 2.26 5.89
N THR A 31 -3.73 3.26 5.92
CA THR A 31 -4.13 4.64 5.60
C THR A 31 -4.32 4.79 4.09
N PRO A 32 -5.16 5.73 3.61
CA PRO A 32 -5.39 5.94 2.18
C PRO A 32 -4.08 6.15 1.39
N ALA A 33 -3.17 6.98 1.91
CA ALA A 33 -1.87 7.24 1.32
C ALA A 33 -0.99 5.97 1.23
N LYS A 34 -0.97 5.14 2.28
CA LYS A 34 -0.24 3.87 2.27
C LYS A 34 -0.88 2.86 1.33
N ALA A 35 -2.20 2.82 1.22
CA ALA A 35 -2.91 1.95 0.28
C ALA A 35 -2.55 2.28 -1.18
N GLU A 36 -2.43 3.56 -1.51
CA GLU A 36 -2.03 4.01 -2.84
C GLU A 36 -0.60 3.62 -3.19
N ALA A 37 0.33 3.87 -2.28
CA ALA A 37 1.70 3.42 -2.44
C ALA A 37 1.75 1.90 -2.62
N GLN A 38 1.05 1.15 -1.77
CA GLN A 38 1.02 -0.31 -1.84
C GLN A 38 0.47 -0.82 -3.18
N MET A 39 -0.61 -0.23 -3.71
CA MET A 39 -1.12 -0.61 -5.03
C MET A 39 -0.14 -0.29 -6.17
N ARG A 40 0.55 0.85 -6.13
CA ARG A 40 1.55 1.20 -7.15
C ARG A 40 2.69 0.19 -7.17
N LEU A 41 3.21 -0.17 -6.00
CA LEU A 41 4.28 -1.17 -5.89
C LEU A 41 3.79 -2.54 -6.38
N LEU A 42 2.59 -2.97 -5.98
CA LEU A 42 2.05 -4.26 -6.41
C LEU A 42 1.82 -4.34 -7.92
N ARG A 43 1.32 -3.26 -8.54
CA ARG A 43 1.18 -3.19 -10.01
C ARG A 43 2.53 -3.22 -10.72
N ALA A 44 3.52 -2.48 -10.21
CA ALA A 44 4.87 -2.50 -10.77
C ALA A 44 5.52 -3.89 -10.64
N ALA A 45 5.29 -4.60 -9.54
CA ALA A 45 5.83 -5.94 -9.34
C ALA A 45 5.15 -7.01 -10.21
N GLU A 46 3.88 -6.84 -10.59
CA GLU A 46 3.17 -7.77 -11.46
C GLU A 46 3.44 -7.53 -12.95
N HIS A 47 3.53 -6.27 -13.39
CA HIS A 47 3.60 -5.92 -14.82
C HIS A 47 4.99 -5.55 -15.30
N SER A 48 5.95 -5.38 -14.40
CA SER A 48 7.31 -4.98 -14.77
C SER A 48 8.32 -5.97 -14.20
N ASP A 49 9.49 -6.04 -14.81
CA ASP A 49 10.69 -6.72 -14.27
C ASP A 49 11.26 -6.00 -13.03
N TRP A 50 10.41 -5.25 -12.33
CA TRP A 50 10.76 -4.43 -11.19
C TRP A 50 10.97 -5.33 -9.97
N LYS A 51 12.23 -5.71 -9.75
CA LYS A 51 12.67 -6.46 -8.57
C LYS A 51 13.00 -5.50 -7.41
N PRO A 52 12.30 -5.59 -6.27
CA PRO A 52 12.63 -4.79 -5.11
C PRO A 52 14.01 -5.18 -4.58
N THR A 53 14.88 -4.19 -4.38
CA THR A 53 16.27 -4.41 -3.93
C THR A 53 16.39 -4.76 -2.44
N GLY A 54 15.27 -4.96 -1.73
CA GLY A 54 15.21 -5.27 -0.29
C GLY A 54 15.66 -4.15 0.65
N LYS A 55 16.32 -3.11 0.13
CA LYS A 55 16.87 -1.98 0.92
C LYS A 55 15.74 -1.06 1.39
N LYS A 56 15.69 -0.79 2.69
CA LYS A 56 14.76 0.19 3.27
C LYS A 56 15.09 1.60 2.75
N SER A 57 14.08 2.37 2.39
CA SER A 57 14.26 3.78 2.05
C SER A 57 14.82 4.54 3.25
N LYS A 58 15.95 5.24 3.06
CA LYS A 58 16.54 6.09 4.10
C LYS A 58 15.64 7.33 4.27
N ARG A 59 15.00 7.46 5.42
CA ARG A 59 14.21 8.64 5.77
C ARG A 59 15.17 9.84 5.83
N LYS A 60 15.04 10.81 4.91
CA LYS A 60 15.80 12.06 5.00
C LYS A 60 15.30 12.83 6.22
N THR A 61 16.05 12.81 7.31
CA THR A 61 15.83 13.71 8.45
C THR A 61 16.06 15.13 7.94
N LYS A 62 15.00 15.95 7.85
CA LYS A 62 15.17 17.38 7.61
C LYS A 62 15.96 17.93 8.80
N LYS A 63 17.21 18.33 8.59
CA LYS A 63 17.93 19.18 9.56
C LYS A 63 17.08 20.44 9.72
N LYS A 64 16.54 20.68 10.93
CA LYS A 64 16.09 22.02 11.30
C LYS A 64 17.31 22.92 11.18
N LYS A 65 17.18 23.98 10.38
CA LYS A 65 18.13 25.09 10.36
C LYS A 65 17.71 26.06 11.45
#